data_AF-A0A1I4D8L3-F1
#
_entry.id   AF-A0A1I4D8L3-F1
#
_cell.length_a   1.000
_cell.length_b   1.000
_cell.length_c   1.000
_cell.angle_alpha   90.00
_cell.angle_beta   90.00
_cell.angle_gamma   90.00
#
_symmetry.space_group_name_H-M   'P 1'
#
loop_
_entity.id
_entity.type
_entity.pdbx_description
1 polymer ?
#
loop_
_entity_poly.entity_id
_entity_poly.type
_entity_poly.pdbx_seq_one_letter_code
_entity_poly.pdbx_strand_id
1 'polypeptide(L)'
;MKPAAYKVVSDRFEGKDAVEVLAALAQPLRLELFRLLVRYLPYGLAAGEIARLLAIPQNTLSNHLSILDHAGLIHSRRDGRSIIYAADKELPLRLAAFLTEDCCQASGRTCGPDTKPFPAKREAHMASKTYNVLVLCTGNSARSILAEAILNKEGAGRIKAFSAGSRPKGEPNPHAIALLRDLDYDTSAFHSKSWEEFSRPTAPKMDFVLTVCDSAAGESCPYWPGHPLVAHWGIPDPAAIDGTDAEKRAAFMEAYRRLVARITAFVNLDLEQLDLASLKERLSAIGAMEGATDMALSGKAA
;
A
#
# COMPACT_ATOMS: atom_id res chain seq x y z
N MET A 1 29.07 32.56 -13.24
CA MET A 1 28.81 31.26 -13.91
C MET A 1 27.46 30.78 -13.42
N LYS A 2 26.38 30.98 -14.19
CA LYS A 2 25.03 30.56 -13.77
C LYS A 2 24.97 29.03 -13.86
N PRO A 3 24.53 28.30 -12.81
CA PRO A 3 24.27 26.88 -12.94
C PRO A 3 23.19 26.68 -14.00
N ALA A 4 23.41 25.73 -14.92
CA ALA A 4 22.39 25.31 -15.86
C ALA A 4 21.15 24.89 -15.06
N ALA A 5 19.99 25.41 -15.43
CA ALA A 5 18.73 25.07 -14.80
C ALA A 5 18.50 23.56 -14.99
N TYR A 6 18.73 22.79 -13.93
CA TYR A 6 18.30 21.40 -13.87
C TYR A 6 16.78 21.40 -14.09
N LYS A 7 16.30 20.53 -14.98
CA LYS A 7 14.87 20.26 -15.13
C LYS A 7 14.35 19.96 -13.73
N VAL A 8 13.50 20.84 -13.19
CA VAL A 8 12.81 20.61 -11.93
C VAL A 8 11.84 19.46 -12.22
N VAL A 9 12.27 18.24 -11.92
CA VAL A 9 11.43 17.05 -11.94
C VAL A 9 10.45 17.21 -10.77
N SER A 10 9.16 17.24 -11.09
CA SER A 10 8.01 17.19 -10.17
C SER A 10 8.33 16.62 -8.77
N ASP A 11 7.88 17.29 -7.71
CA ASP A 11 8.03 16.84 -6.31
C ASP A 11 7.41 15.45 -6.06
N ARG A 12 6.40 15.05 -6.85
CA ARG A 12 5.80 13.72 -6.77
C ARG A 12 6.60 12.71 -7.60
N PHE A 13 7.06 11.63 -6.95
CA PHE A 13 7.62 10.43 -7.58
C PHE A 13 6.54 9.34 -7.59
N GLU A 14 6.10 8.92 -8.76
CA GLU A 14 4.99 7.98 -8.94
C GLU A 14 5.50 6.60 -9.43
N GLY A 15 4.64 5.58 -9.35
CA GLY A 15 5.00 4.22 -9.79
C GLY A 15 5.47 4.14 -11.25
N LYS A 16 4.94 4.99 -12.15
CA LYS A 16 5.38 5.06 -13.55
C LYS A 16 6.84 5.53 -13.68
N ASP A 17 7.27 6.46 -12.83
CA ASP A 17 8.63 7.00 -12.82
C ASP A 17 9.60 5.92 -12.33
N ALA A 18 9.19 5.16 -11.31
CA ALA A 18 9.96 4.01 -10.83
C ALA A 18 10.19 2.95 -11.92
N VAL A 19 9.14 2.62 -12.69
CA VAL A 19 9.23 1.66 -13.79
C VAL A 19 10.15 2.16 -14.90
N GLU A 20 10.07 3.45 -15.27
CA GLU A 20 10.93 4.03 -16.30
C GLU A 20 12.42 3.98 -15.90
N VAL A 21 12.74 4.38 -14.67
CA VAL A 21 14.13 4.34 -14.15
C VAL A 21 14.65 2.90 -14.07
N LEU A 22 13.84 1.97 -13.56
CA LEU A 22 14.21 0.56 -13.48
C LEU A 22 14.41 -0.04 -14.88
N ALA A 23 13.53 0.26 -15.84
CA ALA A 23 13.67 -0.19 -17.22
C ALA A 23 14.93 0.38 -17.90
N ALA A 24 15.32 1.62 -17.58
CA ALA A 24 16.57 2.22 -18.03
C ALA A 24 17.80 1.50 -17.44
N LEU A 25 17.75 1.07 -16.18
CA LEU A 25 18.85 0.36 -15.51
C LEU A 25 18.85 -1.16 -15.72
N ALA A 26 17.75 -1.76 -16.19
CA ALA A 26 17.57 -3.21 -16.39
C ALA A 26 18.37 -3.79 -17.57
N GLN A 27 19.51 -3.20 -17.92
CA GLN A 27 20.45 -3.72 -18.90
C GLN A 27 21.88 -3.55 -18.36
N PRO A 28 22.72 -4.59 -18.36
CA PRO A 28 24.01 -4.59 -17.68
C PRO A 28 24.90 -3.39 -18.03
N LEU A 29 25.02 -3.06 -19.32
CA LEU A 29 25.89 -1.98 -19.78
C LEU A 29 25.40 -0.59 -19.34
N ARG A 30 24.08 -0.33 -19.36
CA ARG A 30 23.53 0.93 -18.84
C ARG A 30 23.78 1.09 -17.35
N LEU A 31 23.66 0.01 -16.57
CA LEU A 31 23.98 0.03 -15.14
C LEU A 31 25.47 0.31 -14.91
N GLU A 32 26.37 -0.34 -15.65
CA GLU A 32 27.81 -0.09 -15.56
C GLU A 32 28.20 1.33 -15.96
N LEU A 33 27.61 1.84 -17.03
CA LEU A 33 27.79 3.22 -17.50
C LEU A 33 27.33 4.21 -16.43
N PHE A 34 26.12 4.05 -15.89
CA PHE A 34 25.62 4.89 -14.82
C PHE A 34 26.55 4.85 -13.59
N ARG A 35 26.96 3.66 -13.14
CA ARG A 35 27.91 3.49 -12.03
C ARG A 35 29.28 4.11 -12.32
N LEU A 36 29.73 4.06 -13.57
CA LEU A 36 30.94 4.76 -13.99
C LEU A 36 30.77 6.27 -13.79
N LEU A 37 29.70 6.87 -14.33
CA LEU A 37 29.47 8.31 -14.20
C LEU A 37 29.28 8.77 -12.76
N VAL A 38 28.68 7.95 -11.89
CA VAL A 38 28.57 8.24 -10.44
C VAL A 38 29.96 8.41 -9.79
N ARG A 39 30.97 7.62 -10.22
CA ARG A 39 32.36 7.74 -9.71
C ARG A 39 33.05 9.04 -10.11
N TYR A 40 32.54 9.73 -11.14
CA TYR A 40 33.10 10.99 -11.66
C TYR A 40 32.22 12.21 -11.33
N LEU A 41 31.30 12.07 -10.39
CA LEU A 41 30.55 13.21 -9.88
C LEU A 41 31.47 14.23 -9.19
N PRO A 42 31.21 15.55 -9.34
CA PRO A 42 30.14 16.17 -10.13
C PRO A 42 30.54 16.48 -11.59
N TYR A 43 31.74 16.11 -12.03
CA TYR A 43 32.36 16.65 -13.24
C TYR A 43 31.95 15.94 -14.54
N GLY A 44 31.71 14.63 -14.48
CA GLY A 44 31.35 13.81 -15.63
C GLY A 44 32.52 13.41 -16.53
N LEU A 45 32.22 12.77 -17.66
CA LEU A 45 33.18 12.27 -18.65
C LEU A 45 32.74 12.57 -20.08
N ALA A 46 33.69 12.72 -21.01
CA ALA A 46 33.37 12.83 -22.42
C ALA A 46 32.92 11.48 -23.00
N ALA A 47 32.04 11.48 -24.01
CA ALA A 47 31.60 10.26 -24.70
C ALA A 47 32.78 9.39 -25.19
N GLY A 48 33.85 10.02 -25.69
CA GLY A 48 35.07 9.34 -26.11
C GLY A 48 35.76 8.57 -24.98
N GLU A 49 35.78 9.13 -23.78
CA GLU A 49 36.39 8.53 -22.59
C GLU A 49 35.52 7.42 -22.02
N ILE A 50 34.19 7.60 -21.99
CA ILE A 50 33.24 6.57 -21.56
C ILE A 50 33.38 5.33 -22.45
N ALA A 51 33.42 5.51 -23.78
CA ALA A 51 33.61 4.40 -24.72
C ALA A 51 34.92 3.64 -24.49
N ARG A 52 36.01 4.39 -24.21
CA ARG A 52 37.31 3.80 -23.92
C ARG A 52 37.31 3.01 -22.61
N LEU A 53 36.73 3.57 -21.54
CA LEU A 53 36.71 2.96 -20.21
C LEU A 53 35.82 1.72 -20.14
N LEU A 54 34.73 1.69 -20.90
CA LEU A 54 33.82 0.55 -20.99
C LEU A 54 34.14 -0.40 -22.15
N ALA A 55 35.15 -0.08 -22.97
CA ALA A 55 35.53 -0.84 -24.17
C ALA A 55 34.36 -1.13 -25.14
N ILE A 56 33.52 -0.12 -25.39
CA ILE A 56 32.32 -0.25 -26.26
C ILE A 56 32.37 0.65 -27.50
N PRO A 57 31.76 0.22 -28.62
CA PRO A 57 31.59 1.04 -29.81
C PRO A 57 30.78 2.33 -29.54
N GLN A 58 31.13 3.41 -30.25
CA GLN A 58 30.49 4.73 -30.09
C GLN A 58 28.99 4.72 -30.41
N ASN A 59 28.56 4.01 -31.45
CA ASN A 59 27.14 3.88 -31.80
C ASN A 59 26.32 3.21 -30.68
N THR A 60 26.85 2.15 -30.07
CA THR A 60 26.24 1.48 -28.93
C THR A 60 26.19 2.39 -27.72
N LEU A 61 27.28 3.13 -27.45
CA LEU A 61 27.33 4.09 -26.36
C LEU A 61 26.27 5.20 -26.52
N SER A 62 26.15 5.82 -27.70
CA SER A 62 25.18 6.90 -27.93
C SER A 62 23.74 6.46 -27.64
N ASN A 63 23.38 5.24 -28.02
CA ASN A 63 22.05 4.69 -27.72
C ASN A 63 21.83 4.55 -26.20
N HIS A 64 22.81 4.04 -25.46
CA HIS A 64 22.70 3.91 -24.00
C HIS A 64 22.66 5.26 -23.28
N LEU A 65 23.48 6.23 -23.72
CA LEU A 65 23.46 7.58 -23.20
C LEU A 65 22.11 8.25 -23.43
N SER A 66 21.53 8.11 -24.63
CA SER A 66 20.23 8.69 -24.93
C SER A 66 19.12 8.13 -24.05
N ILE A 67 19.12 6.81 -23.77
CA ILE A 67 18.09 6.20 -22.91
C ILE A 67 18.24 6.67 -21.45
N LEU A 68 19.48 6.73 -20.96
CA LEU A 68 19.75 7.20 -19.60
C LEU A 68 19.44 8.69 -19.41
N ASP A 69 19.70 9.51 -20.42
CA ASP A 69 19.40 10.96 -20.41
C ASP A 69 17.87 11.17 -20.46
N HIS A 70 17.16 10.39 -21.28
CA HIS A 70 15.69 10.45 -21.34
C HIS A 70 15.05 10.07 -19.99
N ALA A 71 15.56 9.02 -19.34
CA ALA A 71 15.11 8.59 -18.01
C ALA A 71 15.57 9.54 -16.88
N GLY A 72 16.33 10.61 -17.18
CA GLY A 72 16.81 11.57 -16.18
C GLY A 72 17.93 11.05 -15.27
N LEU A 73 18.55 9.91 -15.59
CA LEU A 73 19.65 9.32 -14.82
C LEU A 73 20.99 9.98 -15.10
N ILE A 74 21.13 10.67 -16.22
CA ILE A 74 22.33 11.42 -16.58
C ILE A 74 21.92 12.75 -17.20
N HIS A 75 22.85 13.71 -17.20
CA HIS A 75 22.73 14.99 -17.88
C HIS A 75 23.94 15.19 -18.79
N SER A 76 23.73 15.89 -19.91
CA SER A 76 24.79 16.26 -20.83
C SER A 76 25.04 17.77 -20.86
N ARG A 77 26.31 18.17 -21.00
CA ARG A 77 26.72 19.56 -21.24
C ARG A 77 27.77 19.61 -22.34
N ARG A 78 27.70 20.66 -23.16
CA ARG A 78 28.73 20.91 -24.18
C ARG A 78 29.93 21.61 -23.54
N ASP A 79 31.12 21.06 -23.77
CA ASP A 79 32.40 21.61 -23.29
C ASP A 79 33.37 21.69 -24.48
N GLY A 80 33.39 22.86 -25.11
CA GLY A 80 34.11 23.08 -26.37
C GLY A 80 33.65 22.13 -27.49
N ARG A 81 34.54 21.23 -27.90
CA ARG A 81 34.31 20.24 -28.97
C ARG A 81 33.71 18.92 -28.48
N SER A 82 33.63 18.72 -27.16
CA SER A 82 33.17 17.48 -26.54
C SER A 82 31.82 17.67 -25.85
N ILE A 83 31.08 16.58 -25.71
CA ILE A 83 29.89 16.52 -24.83
C ILE A 83 30.29 15.71 -23.60
N ILE A 84 30.13 16.33 -22.43
CA ILE A 84 30.39 15.74 -21.12
C ILE A 84 29.07 15.24 -20.54
N TYR A 85 29.05 13.99 -20.09
CA TYR A 85 27.92 13.38 -19.43
C TYR A 85 28.23 13.21 -17.94
N ALA A 86 27.27 13.53 -17.07
CA ALA A 86 27.36 13.37 -15.63
C ALA A 86 26.12 12.66 -15.10
N ALA A 87 26.26 11.86 -14.03
CA ALA A 87 25.12 11.19 -13.42
C ALA A 87 24.22 12.15 -12.63
N ASP A 88 22.94 11.82 -12.53
CA ASP A 88 22.03 12.39 -11.53
C ASP A 88 22.03 11.48 -10.29
N LYS A 89 22.39 12.05 -9.13
CA LYS A 89 22.42 11.30 -7.87
C LYS A 89 21.10 11.35 -7.10
N GLU A 90 20.23 12.31 -7.40
CA GLU A 90 18.98 12.53 -6.67
C GLU A 90 17.93 11.51 -7.11
N LEU A 91 17.86 11.19 -8.41
CA LEU A 91 16.85 10.27 -8.94
C LEU A 91 16.96 8.84 -8.38
N PRO A 92 18.14 8.20 -8.29
CA PRO A 92 18.27 6.90 -7.63
C PRO A 92 17.96 6.94 -6.13
N LEU A 93 18.26 8.04 -5.44
CA LEU A 93 17.92 8.20 -4.02
C LEU A 93 16.41 8.27 -3.82
N ARG A 94 15.69 8.98 -4.70
CA ARG A 94 14.22 9.00 -4.73
C ARG A 94 13.64 7.62 -5.03
N LEU A 95 14.21 6.89 -5.99
CA LEU A 95 13.81 5.51 -6.27
C LEU A 95 14.03 4.60 -5.06
N ALA A 96 15.19 4.70 -4.40
CA ALA A 96 15.48 3.91 -3.21
C ALA A 96 14.50 4.23 -2.06
N ALA A 97 14.19 5.51 -1.84
CA ALA A 97 13.19 5.92 -0.86
C ALA A 97 11.80 5.34 -1.21
N PHE A 98 11.36 5.47 -2.46
CA PHE A 98 10.10 4.91 -2.95
C PHE A 98 10.00 3.39 -2.75
N LEU A 99 11.06 2.65 -3.08
CA LEU A 99 11.09 1.19 -2.93
C LEU A 99 11.15 0.73 -1.46
N THR A 100 11.62 1.58 -0.55
CA THR A 100 11.81 1.23 0.86
C THR A 100 10.74 1.79 1.79
N GLU A 101 9.82 2.61 1.27
CA GLU A 101 8.74 3.26 2.02
C GLU A 101 7.93 2.24 2.85
N ASP A 102 7.62 1.07 2.27
CA ASP A 102 6.87 0.01 2.94
C ASP A 102 7.76 -0.99 3.69
N CYS A 103 9.05 -1.11 3.32
CA CYS A 103 9.96 -2.10 3.92
C CYS A 103 10.25 -1.82 5.38
N CYS A 104 10.44 -0.55 5.74
CA CYS A 104 10.65 -0.10 7.12
C CYS A 104 9.35 -0.10 7.94
N GLN A 105 8.18 -0.02 7.29
CA GLN A 105 6.89 -0.06 7.99
C GLN A 105 6.51 -1.47 8.43
N ALA A 106 6.82 -2.48 7.62
CA ALA A 106 6.52 -3.88 7.91
C ALA A 106 7.32 -4.46 9.11
N SER A 107 8.50 -3.91 9.40
CA SER A 107 9.47 -4.53 10.31
C SER A 107 9.67 -3.82 11.65
N GLY A 108 9.06 -2.63 11.85
CA GLY A 108 9.19 -1.87 13.11
C GLY A 108 10.64 -1.57 13.52
N ARG A 109 11.59 -1.70 12.60
CA ARG A 109 13.03 -1.59 12.81
C ARG A 109 13.66 -0.79 11.68
N THR A 110 14.78 -0.16 11.98
CA THR A 110 15.68 0.45 11.00
C THR A 110 15.94 -0.53 9.86
N CYS A 111 15.77 -0.09 8.61
CA CYS A 111 16.10 -0.85 7.41
C CYS A 111 17.59 -1.27 7.42
N GLY A 112 17.88 -2.38 8.09
CA GLY A 112 19.15 -3.10 8.09
C GLY A 112 18.89 -4.53 7.60
N PRO A 113 19.95 -5.32 7.35
CA PRO A 113 19.79 -6.71 6.94
C PRO A 113 19.08 -7.49 8.04
N ASP A 114 17.77 -7.69 7.87
CA ASP A 114 16.95 -8.47 8.77
C ASP A 114 17.37 -9.94 8.64
N THR A 115 17.83 -10.53 9.74
CA THR A 115 18.37 -11.90 9.77
C THR A 115 17.28 -12.97 9.77
N LYS A 116 16.00 -12.58 9.68
CA LYS A 116 14.91 -13.54 9.59
C LYS A 116 14.76 -14.04 8.15
N PRO A 117 14.72 -15.36 7.93
CA PRO A 117 14.49 -15.91 6.59
C PRO A 117 13.10 -15.53 6.08
N PHE A 118 13.04 -14.91 4.91
CA PHE A 118 11.81 -14.73 4.15
C PHE A 118 11.60 -15.95 3.22
N PRO A 119 10.38 -16.53 3.13
CA PRO A 119 9.18 -16.32 3.94
C PRO A 119 9.10 -17.30 5.14
N ALA A 120 8.94 -16.79 6.36
CA ALA A 120 8.61 -17.61 7.53
C ALA A 120 7.13 -17.47 7.85
N LYS A 121 6.43 -18.60 8.04
CA LYS A 121 5.11 -18.56 8.69
C LYS A 121 5.33 -18.02 10.10
N ARG A 122 4.60 -16.95 10.47
CA ARG A 122 4.55 -16.47 11.85
C ARG A 122 4.15 -17.67 12.71
N GLU A 123 4.97 -18.02 13.70
CA GLU A 123 4.63 -19.10 14.61
C GLU A 123 3.24 -18.78 15.17
N ALA A 124 2.36 -19.78 15.17
CA ALA A 124 1.12 -19.70 15.92
C ALA A 124 1.52 -19.68 17.40
N HIS A 125 2.00 -18.53 17.87
CA HIS A 125 2.01 -18.21 19.28
C HIS A 125 0.60 -18.58 19.74
N MET A 126 0.48 -19.50 20.70
CA MET A 126 -0.75 -19.66 21.45
C MET A 126 -1.13 -18.26 21.89
N ALA A 127 -2.03 -17.62 21.15
CA ALA A 127 -2.35 -16.22 21.35
C ALA A 127 -3.03 -16.19 22.72
N SER A 128 -2.34 -15.70 23.73
CA SER A 128 -2.92 -15.62 25.08
C SER A 128 -4.10 -14.66 25.12
N LYS A 129 -4.27 -13.84 24.06
CA LYS A 129 -5.36 -12.89 23.89
C LYS A 129 -5.91 -12.93 22.46
N THR A 130 -7.22 -13.14 22.35
CA THR A 130 -7.99 -12.93 21.11
C THR A 130 -8.42 -11.46 21.06
N TYR A 131 -8.18 -10.79 19.92
CA TYR A 131 -8.60 -9.41 19.68
C TYR A 131 -9.96 -9.38 18.99
N ASN A 132 -10.89 -8.61 19.54
CA ASN A 132 -12.20 -8.41 18.92
C ASN A 132 -12.16 -7.19 17.99
N VAL A 133 -12.54 -7.40 16.73
CA VAL A 133 -12.52 -6.35 15.69
C VAL A 133 -13.94 -6.15 15.19
N LEU A 134 -14.45 -4.92 15.24
CA LEU A 134 -15.75 -4.55 14.69
C LEU A 134 -15.59 -3.77 13.39
N VAL A 135 -16.10 -4.31 12.29
CA VAL A 135 -16.11 -3.64 10.98
C VAL A 135 -17.44 -2.95 10.74
N LEU A 136 -17.40 -1.64 10.53
CA LEU A 136 -18.59 -0.81 10.33
C LEU A 136 -18.72 -0.37 8.87
N CYS A 137 -19.93 -0.51 8.33
CA CYS A 137 -20.32 0.22 7.13
C CYS A 137 -21.74 0.78 7.28
N THR A 138 -22.29 1.44 6.27
CA THR A 138 -23.65 2.00 6.40
C THR A 138 -24.70 0.89 6.45
N GLY A 139 -24.66 -0.03 5.48
CA GLY A 139 -25.75 -0.99 5.25
C GLY A 139 -25.58 -2.39 5.84
N ASN A 140 -24.39 -2.72 6.38
CA ASN A 140 -23.97 -4.08 6.73
C ASN A 140 -24.47 -5.16 5.77
N SER A 141 -24.10 -5.01 4.50
CA SER A 141 -24.62 -5.84 3.42
C SER A 141 -23.53 -6.35 2.47
N ALA A 142 -22.54 -5.51 2.14
CA ALA A 142 -21.44 -5.86 1.22
C ALA A 142 -20.06 -5.78 1.91
N ARG A 143 -19.45 -4.58 1.93
CA ARG A 143 -18.06 -4.35 2.35
C ARG A 143 -17.73 -4.89 3.75
N SER A 144 -18.56 -4.61 4.75
CA SER A 144 -18.28 -5.06 6.12
C SER A 144 -18.45 -6.57 6.31
N ILE A 145 -19.34 -7.22 5.54
CA ILE A 145 -19.48 -8.68 5.52
C ILE A 145 -18.25 -9.34 4.88
N LEU A 146 -17.80 -8.81 3.74
CA LEU A 146 -16.54 -9.27 3.12
C LEU A 146 -15.37 -9.15 4.09
N ALA A 147 -15.23 -7.99 4.75
CA ALA A 147 -14.16 -7.75 5.70
C ALA A 147 -14.22 -8.68 6.94
N GLU A 148 -15.42 -8.92 7.51
CA GLU A 148 -15.60 -9.87 8.62
C GLU A 148 -15.17 -11.28 8.23
N ALA A 149 -15.57 -11.74 7.04
CA ALA A 149 -15.21 -13.06 6.53
C ALA A 149 -13.69 -13.20 6.36
N ILE A 150 -13.05 -12.22 5.73
CA ILE A 150 -11.60 -12.23 5.50
C ILE A 150 -10.83 -12.18 6.83
N LEU A 151 -11.21 -11.29 7.76
CA LEU A 151 -10.57 -11.18 9.08
C LEU A 151 -10.67 -12.46 9.90
N ASN A 152 -11.82 -13.13 9.92
CA ASN A 152 -11.98 -14.37 10.67
C ASN A 152 -11.15 -15.52 10.06
N LYS A 153 -11.00 -15.56 8.72
CA LYS A 153 -10.16 -16.56 8.04
C LYS A 153 -8.67 -16.30 8.23
N GLU A 154 -8.21 -15.07 7.97
CA GLU A 154 -6.79 -14.70 8.07
C GLU A 154 -6.30 -14.52 9.52
N GLY A 155 -7.22 -14.18 10.43
CA GLY A 155 -6.92 -14.00 11.85
C GLY A 155 -6.54 -15.29 12.59
N ALA A 156 -6.84 -16.46 12.02
CA ALA A 156 -6.45 -17.78 12.52
C ALA A 156 -6.66 -17.99 14.04
N GLY A 157 -7.79 -17.48 14.57
CA GLY A 157 -8.15 -17.58 15.99
C GLY A 157 -7.58 -16.48 16.91
N ARG A 158 -6.60 -15.69 16.43
CA ARG A 158 -6.09 -14.50 17.13
C ARG A 158 -7.03 -13.31 17.03
N ILE A 159 -7.76 -13.20 15.94
CA ILE A 159 -8.76 -12.17 15.70
C ILE A 159 -10.13 -12.81 15.63
N LYS A 160 -11.08 -12.22 16.35
CA LYS A 160 -12.50 -12.50 16.22
C LYS A 160 -13.16 -11.24 15.65
N ALA A 161 -13.58 -11.32 14.40
CA ALA A 161 -14.20 -10.21 13.70
C ALA A 161 -15.72 -10.29 13.74
N PHE A 162 -16.33 -9.12 13.84
CA PHE A 162 -17.75 -8.87 13.74
C PHE A 162 -17.97 -7.76 12.72
N SER A 163 -19.14 -7.71 12.08
CA SER A 163 -19.55 -6.54 11.30
C SER A 163 -20.88 -5.99 11.75
N ALA A 164 -21.09 -4.70 11.53
CA ALA A 164 -22.38 -4.05 11.78
C ALA A 164 -22.59 -2.85 10.87
N GLY A 165 -23.78 -2.28 10.92
CA GLY A 165 -24.12 -1.09 10.16
C GLY A 165 -24.88 -0.04 10.93
N SER A 166 -24.71 1.21 10.52
CA SER A 166 -25.47 2.34 11.09
C SER A 166 -26.92 2.36 10.63
N ARG A 167 -27.18 1.87 9.40
CA ARG A 167 -28.51 1.70 8.80
C ARG A 167 -28.56 0.33 8.10
N PRO A 168 -28.62 -0.78 8.86
CA PRO A 168 -28.55 -2.13 8.29
C PRO A 168 -29.68 -2.34 7.26
N LYS A 169 -29.35 -2.97 6.13
CA LYS A 169 -30.31 -3.25 5.05
C LYS A 169 -31.21 -4.46 5.32
N GLY A 170 -30.97 -5.19 6.41
CA GLY A 170 -31.72 -6.38 6.81
C GLY A 170 -31.14 -7.67 6.24
N GLU A 171 -30.57 -7.65 5.03
CA GLU A 171 -29.97 -8.83 4.40
C GLU A 171 -28.57 -8.58 3.79
N PRO A 172 -27.66 -9.57 3.85
CA PRO A 172 -26.41 -9.54 3.10
C PRO A 172 -26.64 -9.45 1.60
N ASN A 173 -25.74 -8.74 0.90
CA ASN A 173 -25.82 -8.60 -0.55
C ASN A 173 -25.56 -9.96 -1.23
N PRO A 174 -26.42 -10.41 -2.17
CA PRO A 174 -26.26 -11.70 -2.83
C PRO A 174 -24.91 -11.88 -3.54
N HIS A 175 -24.36 -10.83 -4.15
CA HIS A 175 -23.05 -10.88 -4.82
C HIS A 175 -21.90 -11.02 -3.82
N ALA A 176 -22.02 -10.43 -2.62
CA ALA A 176 -21.02 -10.61 -1.55
C ALA A 176 -20.99 -12.07 -1.09
N ILE A 177 -22.16 -12.65 -0.83
CA ILE A 177 -22.30 -14.04 -0.37
C ILE A 177 -21.87 -15.02 -1.46
N ALA A 178 -22.23 -14.77 -2.73
CA ALA A 178 -21.80 -15.59 -3.85
C ALA A 178 -20.27 -15.59 -3.98
N LEU A 179 -19.63 -14.41 -3.93
CA LEU A 179 -18.17 -14.30 -4.00
C LEU A 179 -17.48 -15.03 -2.84
N LEU A 180 -17.98 -14.87 -1.61
CA LEU A 180 -17.42 -15.56 -0.45
C LEU A 180 -17.55 -17.08 -0.57
N ARG A 181 -18.67 -17.58 -1.09
CA ARG A 181 -18.87 -19.01 -1.33
C ARG A 181 -17.92 -19.53 -2.41
N ASP A 182 -17.76 -18.80 -3.50
CA ASP A 182 -16.84 -19.16 -4.59
C ASP A 182 -15.37 -19.21 -4.11
N LEU A 183 -15.03 -18.44 -3.07
CA LEU A 183 -13.71 -18.40 -2.43
C LEU A 183 -13.60 -19.29 -1.17
N ASP A 184 -14.53 -20.23 -0.99
CA ASP A 184 -14.54 -21.24 0.07
C ASP A 184 -14.53 -20.62 1.49
N TYR A 185 -15.45 -19.67 1.72
CA TYR A 185 -15.79 -19.17 3.05
C TYR A 185 -17.12 -19.76 3.50
N ASP A 186 -17.26 -20.07 4.79
CA ASP A 186 -18.56 -20.37 5.40
C ASP A 186 -19.39 -19.09 5.49
N THR A 187 -20.52 -19.05 4.77
CA THR A 187 -21.41 -17.89 4.71
C THR A 187 -22.64 -18.01 5.62
N SER A 188 -22.80 -19.12 6.34
CA SER A 188 -24.03 -19.44 7.07
C SER A 188 -24.33 -18.48 8.24
N ALA A 189 -23.31 -17.90 8.84
CA ALA A 189 -23.43 -17.04 10.02
C ALA A 189 -23.68 -15.55 9.70
N PHE A 190 -23.48 -15.13 8.44
CA PHE A 190 -23.55 -13.71 8.07
C PHE A 190 -24.99 -13.22 7.95
N HIS A 191 -25.28 -12.11 8.60
CA HIS A 191 -26.56 -11.41 8.54
C HIS A 191 -26.35 -9.91 8.74
N SER A 192 -27.30 -9.10 8.28
CA SER A 192 -27.25 -7.65 8.45
C SER A 192 -27.75 -7.26 9.83
N LYS A 193 -26.92 -6.56 10.62
CA LYS A 193 -27.22 -6.15 11.99
C LYS A 193 -26.82 -4.70 12.28
N SER A 194 -27.53 -4.10 13.24
CA SER A 194 -27.25 -2.74 13.71
C SER A 194 -26.03 -2.73 14.62
N TRP A 195 -25.23 -1.67 14.50
CA TRP A 195 -24.10 -1.41 15.38
C TRP A 195 -24.50 -1.20 16.86
N GLU A 196 -25.79 -0.95 17.13
CA GLU A 196 -26.35 -0.79 18.48
C GLU A 196 -26.32 -2.11 19.27
N GLU A 197 -26.24 -3.25 18.59
CA GLU A 197 -26.04 -4.53 19.25
C GLU A 197 -24.72 -4.56 20.03
N PHE A 198 -23.71 -3.85 19.53
CA PHE A 198 -22.35 -3.84 20.06
C PHE A 198 -22.07 -2.72 21.07
N SER A 199 -23.02 -1.80 21.27
CA SER A 199 -22.93 -0.75 22.32
C SER A 199 -23.57 -1.17 23.64
N ARG A 200 -24.24 -2.34 23.69
CA ARG A 200 -24.90 -2.85 24.89
C ARG A 200 -23.88 -3.31 25.94
N PRO A 201 -24.19 -3.24 27.25
CA PRO A 201 -23.29 -3.69 28.31
C PRO A 201 -22.88 -5.17 28.24
N THR A 202 -23.73 -6.00 27.63
CA THR A 202 -23.49 -7.45 27.42
C THR A 202 -22.76 -7.75 26.11
N ALA A 203 -22.49 -6.75 25.29
CA ALA A 203 -21.80 -6.93 24.03
C ALA A 203 -20.34 -7.35 24.24
N PRO A 204 -19.73 -8.06 23.27
CA PRO A 204 -18.30 -8.28 23.27
C PRO A 204 -17.55 -6.95 23.33
N LYS A 205 -16.53 -6.87 24.18
CA LYS A 205 -15.65 -5.70 24.22
C LYS A 205 -14.79 -5.67 22.96
N MET A 206 -14.81 -4.56 22.23
CA MET A 206 -14.02 -4.40 21.01
C MET A 206 -12.65 -3.84 21.35
N ASP A 207 -11.60 -4.39 20.73
CA ASP A 207 -10.25 -3.81 20.76
C ASP A 207 -10.05 -2.84 19.60
N PHE A 208 -10.64 -3.14 18.43
CA PHE A 208 -10.56 -2.33 17.22
C PHE A 208 -11.92 -2.09 16.57
N VAL A 209 -12.12 -0.91 16.02
CA VAL A 209 -13.27 -0.55 15.18
C VAL A 209 -12.76 -0.02 13.84
N LEU A 210 -13.15 -0.68 12.76
CA LEU A 210 -12.69 -0.37 11.40
C LEU A 210 -13.87 0.09 10.55
N THR A 211 -13.85 1.33 10.07
CA THR A 211 -14.90 1.85 9.19
C THR A 211 -14.48 1.66 7.73
N VAL A 212 -15.31 0.99 6.91
CA VAL A 212 -14.98 0.69 5.49
C VAL A 212 -15.81 1.50 4.49
N CYS A 213 -16.67 2.39 4.97
CA CYS A 213 -17.36 3.38 4.15
C CYS A 213 -17.25 4.78 4.74
N ASP A 214 -17.25 5.78 3.86
CA ASP A 214 -17.02 7.16 4.27
C ASP A 214 -18.17 7.69 5.15
N SER A 215 -19.40 7.32 4.85
CA SER A 215 -20.56 7.71 5.65
C SER A 215 -20.48 7.19 7.09
N ALA A 216 -20.01 5.96 7.31
CA ALA A 216 -19.88 5.43 8.68
C ALA A 216 -18.73 6.05 9.47
N ALA A 217 -17.70 6.57 8.78
CA ALA A 217 -16.61 7.31 9.42
C ALA A 217 -17.00 8.76 9.76
N GLY A 218 -17.91 9.38 8.99
CA GLY A 218 -18.40 10.74 9.23
C GLY A 218 -19.60 10.86 10.19
N GLU A 219 -20.17 9.73 10.64
CA GLU A 219 -21.27 9.70 11.60
C GLU A 219 -20.75 9.68 13.04
N SER A 220 -21.44 10.40 13.95
CA SER A 220 -21.14 10.36 15.39
C SER A 220 -21.42 8.95 15.94
N CYS A 221 -20.37 8.13 15.98
CA CYS A 221 -20.46 6.77 16.49
C CYS A 221 -20.92 6.75 17.95
N PRO A 222 -21.71 5.74 18.38
CA PRO A 222 -22.08 5.58 19.78
C PRO A 222 -20.83 5.34 20.65
N TYR A 223 -20.98 5.58 21.96
CA TYR A 223 -19.93 5.26 22.92
C TYR A 223 -19.63 3.75 22.92
N TRP A 224 -18.38 3.39 22.62
CA TRP A 224 -17.93 2.00 22.63
C TRP A 224 -17.31 1.64 23.99
N PRO A 225 -17.81 0.61 24.68
CA PRO A 225 -17.21 0.15 25.93
C PRO A 225 -15.74 -0.25 25.71
N GLY A 226 -14.83 0.31 26.53
CA GLY A 226 -13.40 -0.04 26.50
C GLY A 226 -12.52 0.85 25.61
N HIS A 227 -13.08 1.87 24.94
CA HIS A 227 -12.34 2.81 24.09
C HIS A 227 -11.48 2.10 23.02
N PRO A 228 -12.11 1.35 22.10
CA PRO A 228 -11.40 0.68 21.02
C PRO A 228 -10.62 1.66 20.15
N LEU A 229 -9.56 1.15 19.52
CA LEU A 229 -8.87 1.90 18.47
C LEU A 229 -9.70 1.97 17.21
N VAL A 230 -9.98 3.18 16.76
CA VAL A 230 -10.78 3.44 15.55
C VAL A 230 -9.87 3.77 14.38
N ALA A 231 -10.11 3.15 13.23
CA ALA A 231 -9.44 3.48 11.97
C ALA A 231 -10.42 3.45 10.80
N HIS A 232 -10.07 4.17 9.73
CA HIS A 232 -10.90 4.28 8.52
C HIS A 232 -10.19 3.72 7.30
N TRP A 233 -10.78 2.67 6.73
CA TRP A 233 -10.30 1.92 5.55
C TRP A 233 -11.33 2.01 4.43
N GLY A 234 -11.69 3.25 4.07
CA GLY A 234 -12.67 3.53 3.02
C GLY A 234 -12.29 2.91 1.69
N ILE A 235 -13.20 2.09 1.15
CA ILE A 235 -13.12 1.57 -0.21
C ILE A 235 -14.42 1.88 -0.98
N PRO A 236 -14.36 2.01 -2.32
CA PRO A 236 -15.55 2.22 -3.15
C PRO A 236 -16.63 1.17 -2.88
N ASP A 237 -17.90 1.56 -2.97
CA ASP A 237 -19.01 0.63 -2.76
C ASP A 237 -19.22 -0.24 -4.00
N PRO A 238 -18.95 -1.56 -3.96
CA PRO A 238 -19.20 -2.44 -5.10
C PRO A 238 -20.70 -2.55 -5.42
N ALA A 239 -21.59 -2.26 -4.45
CA ALA A 239 -23.04 -2.30 -4.67
C ALA A 239 -23.60 -1.04 -5.36
N ALA A 240 -22.78 0.00 -5.53
CA ALA A 240 -23.17 1.22 -6.25
C ALA A 240 -22.90 1.15 -7.76
N ILE A 241 -22.29 0.06 -8.24
CA ILE A 241 -22.00 -0.13 -9.67
C ILE A 241 -23.27 -0.60 -10.39
N ASP A 242 -23.76 0.26 -11.29
CA ASP A 242 -24.76 -0.09 -12.29
C ASP A 242 -24.08 -0.78 -13.47
N GLY A 243 -24.66 -1.87 -13.97
CA GLY A 243 -24.07 -2.64 -15.06
C GLY A 243 -24.54 -4.09 -15.11
N THR A 244 -23.92 -4.84 -16.00
CA THR A 244 -24.12 -6.28 -16.18
C THR A 244 -23.69 -7.08 -14.94
N ASP A 245 -24.17 -8.33 -14.83
CA ASP A 245 -23.77 -9.23 -13.73
C ASP A 245 -22.24 -9.41 -13.66
N ALA A 246 -21.57 -9.47 -14.81
CA ALA A 246 -20.12 -9.59 -14.90
C ALA A 246 -19.39 -8.34 -14.34
N GLU A 247 -19.85 -7.14 -14.68
CA GLU A 247 -19.28 -5.89 -14.16
C GLU A 247 -19.48 -5.76 -12.64
N LYS A 248 -20.66 -6.14 -12.14
CA LYS A 248 -20.92 -6.19 -10.70
C LYS A 248 -19.98 -7.17 -10.01
N ARG A 249 -19.85 -8.41 -10.52
CA ARG A 249 -18.89 -9.39 -9.96
C ARG A 249 -17.47 -8.88 -9.95
N ALA A 250 -17.02 -8.22 -11.03
CA ALA A 250 -15.69 -7.62 -11.09
C ALA A 250 -15.49 -6.55 -10.01
N ALA A 251 -16.49 -5.68 -9.78
CA ALA A 251 -16.45 -4.68 -8.72
C ALA A 251 -16.38 -5.31 -7.32
N PHE A 252 -17.13 -6.39 -7.07
CA PHE A 252 -17.07 -7.14 -5.82
C PHE A 252 -15.70 -7.82 -5.61
N MET A 253 -15.12 -8.40 -6.67
CA MET A 253 -13.77 -8.97 -6.63
C MET A 253 -12.72 -7.90 -6.33
N GLU A 254 -12.83 -6.72 -6.94
CA GLU A 254 -11.93 -5.60 -6.70
C GLU A 254 -12.02 -5.10 -5.25
N ALA A 255 -13.24 -4.93 -4.73
CA ALA A 255 -13.46 -4.60 -3.33
C ALA A 255 -12.86 -5.65 -2.38
N TYR A 256 -13.02 -6.94 -2.70
CA TYR A 256 -12.39 -8.03 -1.96
C TYR A 256 -10.87 -7.94 -1.97
N ARG A 257 -10.22 -7.72 -3.13
CA ARG A 257 -8.76 -7.59 -3.22
C ARG A 257 -8.22 -6.45 -2.36
N ARG A 258 -8.91 -5.30 -2.37
CA ARG A 258 -8.55 -4.14 -1.55
C ARG A 258 -8.70 -4.40 -0.05
N LEU A 259 -9.73 -5.14 0.35
CA LEU A 259 -9.93 -5.54 1.74
C LEU A 259 -8.90 -6.57 2.18
N VAL A 260 -8.62 -7.59 1.37
CA VAL A 260 -7.57 -8.59 1.64
C VAL A 260 -6.23 -7.91 1.85
N ALA A 261 -5.79 -7.02 0.95
CA ALA A 261 -4.51 -6.35 1.10
C ALA A 261 -4.36 -5.63 2.45
N ARG A 262 -5.42 -4.91 2.87
CA ARG A 262 -5.45 -4.18 4.16
C ARG A 262 -5.51 -5.12 5.36
N ILE A 263 -6.36 -6.14 5.29
CA ILE A 263 -6.53 -7.12 6.36
C ILE A 263 -5.26 -7.94 6.54
N THR A 264 -4.64 -8.40 5.46
CA THR A 264 -3.34 -9.07 5.49
C THR A 264 -2.28 -8.18 6.14
N ALA A 265 -2.22 -6.89 5.82
CA ALA A 265 -1.30 -5.97 6.50
C ALA A 265 -1.60 -5.86 8.01
N PHE A 266 -2.88 -5.75 8.38
CA PHE A 266 -3.32 -5.66 9.78
C PHE A 266 -3.05 -6.92 10.60
N VAL A 267 -3.40 -8.10 10.10
CA VAL A 267 -3.18 -9.37 10.81
C VAL A 267 -1.69 -9.70 10.97
N ASN A 268 -0.81 -9.05 10.21
CA ASN A 268 0.64 -9.20 10.35
C ASN A 268 1.26 -8.19 11.34
N LEU A 269 0.51 -7.21 11.84
CA LEU A 269 1.00 -6.31 12.89
C LEU A 269 1.32 -7.08 14.19
N ASP A 270 2.38 -6.63 14.87
CA ASP A 270 2.75 -7.07 16.21
C ASP A 270 1.93 -6.28 17.25
N LEU A 271 0.64 -6.61 17.33
CA LEU A 271 -0.35 -5.95 18.21
C LEU A 271 0.03 -6.02 19.70
N GLU A 272 0.90 -6.95 20.06
CA GLU A 272 1.36 -7.19 21.43
C GLU A 272 2.53 -6.27 21.82
N GLN A 273 3.37 -5.85 20.87
CA GLN A 273 4.57 -5.04 21.12
C GLN A 273 4.42 -3.56 20.74
N LEU A 274 3.51 -3.23 19.82
CA LEU A 274 3.31 -1.86 19.38
C LEU A 274 2.66 -1.02 20.49
N ASP A 275 3.21 0.18 20.72
CA ASP A 275 2.55 1.17 21.57
C ASP A 275 1.32 1.77 20.86
N LEU A 276 0.50 2.48 21.64
CA LEU A 276 -0.78 3.03 21.18
C LEU A 276 -0.61 4.04 20.04
N ALA A 277 0.48 4.81 20.02
CA ALA A 277 0.75 5.82 19.00
C ALA A 277 1.16 5.16 17.68
N SER A 278 2.11 4.22 17.73
CA SER A 278 2.58 3.44 16.59
C SER A 278 1.46 2.61 15.98
N LEU A 279 0.60 2.03 16.82
CA LEU A 279 -0.54 1.25 16.36
C LEU A 279 -1.56 2.13 15.61
N LYS A 280 -1.84 3.34 16.09
CA LYS A 280 -2.68 4.32 15.36
C LYS A 280 -2.08 4.72 14.02
N GLU A 281 -0.78 5.01 13.99
CA GLU A 281 -0.07 5.36 12.77
C GLU A 281 -0.14 4.24 11.73
N ARG A 282 0.14 3.00 12.15
CA ARG A 282 0.07 1.80 11.28
C ARG A 282 -1.33 1.56 10.75
N LEU A 283 -2.35 1.68 11.59
CA LEU A 283 -3.75 1.52 11.17
C LEU A 283 -4.17 2.58 10.15
N SER A 284 -3.69 3.82 10.30
CA SER A 284 -3.91 4.91 9.35
C SER A 284 -3.20 4.64 8.01
N ALA A 285 -1.94 4.21 8.04
CA ALA A 285 -1.19 3.85 6.84
C ALA A 285 -1.86 2.72 6.04
N ILE A 286 -2.38 1.70 6.73
CA ILE A 286 -3.17 0.63 6.10
C ILE A 286 -4.44 1.19 5.42
N GLY A 287 -5.08 2.18 6.03
CA GLY A 287 -6.24 2.85 5.43
C GLY A 287 -5.92 3.54 4.11
N ALA A 288 -4.74 4.16 4.02
CA ALA A 288 -4.25 4.93 2.88
C ALA A 288 -3.64 4.08 1.75
N MET A 289 -3.62 2.75 1.86
CA MET A 289 -3.15 1.85 0.79
C MET A 289 -3.90 2.07 -0.53
N GLU A 290 -3.36 1.57 -1.64
CA GLU A 290 -3.92 1.72 -2.99
C GLU A 290 -5.45 1.45 -3.03
N GLY A 291 -6.16 2.29 -3.79
CA GLY A 291 -7.61 2.20 -3.97
C GLY A 291 -8.44 2.70 -2.78
N ALA A 292 -7.83 3.45 -1.85
CA ALA A 292 -8.50 4.17 -0.77
C ALA A 292 -9.42 5.29 -1.30
N THR A 293 -10.47 5.62 -0.57
CA THR A 293 -11.29 6.82 -0.83
C THR A 293 -10.54 8.10 -0.44
N ASP A 294 -10.92 9.24 -1.03
CA ASP A 294 -10.31 10.54 -0.71
C ASP A 294 -10.37 10.85 0.79
N MET A 295 -11.43 10.41 1.46
CA MET A 295 -11.59 10.60 2.90
C MET A 295 -10.57 9.79 3.71
N ALA A 296 -10.31 8.54 3.32
CA ALA A 296 -9.27 7.70 3.91
C ALA A 296 -7.86 8.28 3.69
N LEU A 297 -7.60 8.87 2.52
CA LEU A 297 -6.32 9.54 2.24
C LEU A 297 -6.12 10.84 3.03
N SER A 298 -7.21 11.54 3.37
CA SER A 298 -7.15 12.84 4.06
C SER A 298 -6.92 12.74 5.59
N GLY A 299 -6.99 11.53 6.17
CA GLY A 299 -6.82 11.32 7.61
C GLY A 299 -7.90 11.96 8.51
N LYS A 300 -8.99 12.50 7.93
CA LYS A 300 -10.03 13.27 8.65
C LYS A 300 -11.07 12.43 9.40
N ALA A 301 -10.80 11.16 9.65
CA ALA A 301 -11.65 10.32 10.51
C ALA A 301 -11.09 10.35 11.94
N ALA A 302 -11.37 11.43 12.68
CA ALA A 302 -11.09 11.55 14.11
C ALA A 302 -12.26 12.25 14.80
#